data_AF-K1Y8D4-F1
#
_entry.id   AF-K1Y8D4-F1
#
_cell.length_a   1.000
_cell.length_b   1.000
_cell.length_c   1.000
_cell.angle_alpha   90.00
_cell.angle_beta   90.00
_cell.angle_gamma   90.00
#
_symmetry.space_group_name_H-M   'P 1'
#
loop_
_entity.id
_entity.type
_entity.pdbx_description
1 polymer ?
#
loop_
_entity_poly.entity_id
_entity_poly.type
_entity_poly.pdbx_seq_one_letter_code
_entity_poly.pdbx_strand_id
1 'polypeptide(L)'
;MARIVKLKRKKGNVYKVEIRLTGHPYLSQGFDRLSEAQRWAEDTETVLRSGGYVGEIPPDDIAFNKALDRYELEVSSQKKPNTRAREITSAVVLRQSFSGLTLKEITPCQRQPKTDPLQLHIGN
;
A
#
# COMPACT_ATOMS: atom_id res chain seq x y z
N MET A 1 5.79 15.19 -12.96
CA MET A 1 6.25 14.80 -14.31
C MET A 1 6.60 13.33 -14.34
N ALA A 2 6.18 12.64 -15.41
CA ALA A 2 6.64 11.31 -15.76
C ALA A 2 7.94 11.39 -16.58
N ARG A 3 8.88 10.48 -16.31
CA ARG A 3 10.15 10.34 -17.03
C ARG A 3 10.31 8.91 -17.48
N ILE A 4 10.68 8.71 -18.75
CA ILE A 4 11.01 7.38 -19.30
C ILE A 4 12.51 7.30 -19.54
N VAL A 5 13.16 6.30 -18.94
CA VAL A 5 14.59 6.03 -19.06
C VAL A 5 14.77 4.72 -19.81
N LYS A 6 15.58 4.73 -20.87
CA LYS A 6 15.98 3.52 -21.59
C LYS A 6 17.23 2.92 -20.94
N LEU A 7 17.13 1.68 -20.47
CA LEU A 7 18.22 0.89 -19.91
C LEU A 7 18.63 -0.20 -20.90
N LYS A 8 19.91 -0.23 -21.27
CA LYS A 8 20.49 -1.35 -22.03
C LYS A 8 20.91 -2.46 -21.06
N ARG A 9 20.38 -3.67 -21.21
CA ARG A 9 20.77 -4.86 -20.43
C ARG A 9 21.26 -5.98 -21.35
N LYS A 10 21.92 -6.98 -20.75
CA LYS A 10 22.43 -8.17 -21.48
C LYS A 10 21.34 -8.91 -22.29
N LYS A 11 20.09 -8.90 -21.82
CA LYS A 11 18.94 -9.57 -22.47
C LYS A 11 18.10 -8.66 -23.39
N GLY A 12 18.44 -7.37 -23.52
CA GLY A 12 17.66 -6.43 -24.34
C GLY A 12 17.53 -5.04 -23.73
N ASN A 13 16.73 -4.19 -24.38
CA ASN A 13 16.40 -2.87 -23.88
C ASN A 13 15.21 -2.96 -22.92
N VAL A 14 15.32 -2.30 -21.77
CA VAL A 14 14.24 -2.14 -20.80
C VAL A 14 13.92 -0.65 -20.67
N TYR A 15 12.65 -0.30 -20.61
CA TYR A 15 12.14 1.05 -20.44
C TYR A 15 11.63 1.22 -19.02
N LYS A 16 12.30 2.03 -18.21
CA LYS A 16 11.88 2.35 -16.85
C LYS A 16 11.12 3.67 -16.85
N VAL A 17 9.89 3.66 -16.34
CA VAL A 17 9.10 4.86 -16.11
C VAL A 17 9.23 5.27 -14.65
N GLU A 18 9.40 6.56 -14.42
CA GLU A 18 9.53 7.19 -13.10
C GLU A 18 8.54 8.37 -13.02
N ILE A 19 7.59 8.33 -12.09
CA ILE A 19 6.56 9.37 -11.93
C ILE A 19 6.78 10.09 -10.60
N ARG A 20 6.93 11.41 -10.68
CA ARG A 20 7.04 12.30 -9.52
C ARG A 20 5.99 13.40 -9.63
N LEU A 21 4.91 13.28 -8.87
CA LEU A 21 3.90 14.32 -8.67
C LEU A 21 3.95 14.79 -7.21
N THR A 22 3.81 16.11 -7.02
CA THR A 22 3.72 16.71 -5.69
C THR A 22 2.46 16.20 -4.99
N GLY A 23 2.60 15.74 -3.74
CA GLY A 23 1.48 15.19 -2.96
C GLY A 23 1.18 13.71 -3.20
N HIS A 24 1.89 13.04 -4.11
CA HIS A 24 1.73 11.60 -4.38
C HIS A 24 3.03 10.83 -4.11
N PRO A 25 2.95 9.53 -3.77
CA PRO A 25 4.13 8.70 -3.61
C PRO A 25 4.89 8.58 -4.93
N TYR A 26 6.20 8.39 -4.83
CA TYR A 26 7.04 8.09 -5.98
C TYR A 26 6.67 6.73 -6.57
N LEU A 27 6.37 6.68 -7.87
CA LEU A 27 6.05 5.44 -8.59
C LEU A 27 7.13 5.16 -9.64
N SER A 28 7.48 3.88 -9.77
CA SER A 28 8.35 3.43 -10.85
C SER A 28 8.00 2.03 -11.31
N GLN A 29 7.99 1.82 -12.63
CA GLN A 29 7.74 0.52 -13.24
C GLN A 29 8.63 0.32 -14.47
N GLY A 30 9.01 -0.93 -14.75
CA GLY A 30 9.85 -1.30 -15.88
C GLY A 30 9.07 -2.10 -16.91
N PHE A 31 9.33 -1.84 -18.19
CA PHE A 31 8.67 -2.47 -19.33
C PHE A 31 9.67 -2.92 -20.38
N ASP A 32 9.33 -3.94 -21.14
CA ASP A 32 10.15 -4.41 -22.27
C ASP A 32 9.89 -3.59 -23.55
N ARG A 33 8.71 -2.98 -23.68
CA ARG A 33 8.31 -2.15 -24.84
C ARG A 33 8.13 -0.69 -24.48
N LEU A 34 8.56 0.20 -25.38
CA LEU A 34 8.44 1.65 -25.23
C LEU A 34 6.97 2.10 -25.21
N SER A 35 6.14 1.50 -26.07
CA SER A 35 4.72 1.82 -26.18
C SER A 35 3.95 1.48 -24.90
N GLU A 36 4.28 0.37 -24.24
CA GLU A 36 3.68 0.00 -22.95
C GLU A 36 4.11 0.97 -21.84
N ALA A 37 5.39 1.35 -21.83
CA ALA A 37 5.91 2.35 -20.90
C ALA A 37 5.23 3.71 -21.06
N GLN A 38 5.03 4.18 -22.30
CA GLN A 38 4.32 5.44 -22.57
C GLN A 38 2.87 5.37 -22.12
N ARG A 39 2.14 4.32 -22.54
CA ARG A 39 0.74 4.14 -22.18
C ARG A 39 0.55 4.08 -20.66
N TRP A 40 1.40 3.35 -19.96
CA TRP A 40 1.36 3.30 -18.50
C TRP A 40 1.66 4.65 -17.84
N ALA A 41 2.62 5.41 -18.38
CA ALA A 41 2.94 6.74 -17.88
C ALA A 41 1.75 7.71 -18.00
N GLU A 42 1.08 7.71 -19.16
CA GLU A 42 -0.07 8.56 -19.44
C GLU A 42 -1.30 8.19 -18.59
N ASP A 43 -1.59 6.89 -18.50
CA ASP A 43 -2.70 6.35 -17.71
C ASP A 43 -2.49 6.68 -16.22
N THR A 44 -1.30 6.38 -15.70
CA THR A 44 -0.96 6.64 -14.30
C THR A 44 -0.95 8.14 -13.99
N GLU A 45 -0.44 8.99 -14.88
CA GLU A 45 -0.48 10.44 -14.65
C GLU A 45 -1.92 10.99 -14.67
N THR A 46 -2.78 10.48 -15.56
CA THR A 46 -4.20 10.86 -15.63
C THR A 46 -4.92 10.48 -14.34
N VAL A 47 -4.73 9.24 -13.88
CA VAL A 47 -5.30 8.73 -12.61
C VAL A 47 -4.82 9.56 -11.42
N LEU A 48 -3.52 9.82 -11.31
CA LEU A 48 -2.98 10.62 -10.21
C LEU A 48 -3.52 12.06 -10.23
N ARG A 49 -3.61 12.68 -11.42
CA ARG A 49 -4.09 14.06 -11.58
C ARG A 49 -5.59 14.19 -11.29
N SER A 50 -6.39 13.18 -11.61
CA SER A 50 -7.81 13.15 -11.28
C SER A 50 -8.09 12.83 -9.81
N GLY A 51 -7.06 12.68 -8.97
CA GLY A 51 -7.20 12.24 -7.58
C GLY A 51 -7.57 10.77 -7.43
N GLY A 52 -7.44 9.99 -8.51
CA GLY A 52 -7.68 8.55 -8.52
C GLY A 52 -6.54 7.78 -7.84
N TYR A 53 -6.84 6.54 -7.47
CA TYR A 53 -5.87 5.64 -6.84
C TYR A 53 -5.17 4.79 -7.90
N VAL A 54 -3.84 4.77 -7.89
CA VAL A 54 -3.05 3.88 -8.76
C VAL A 54 -2.93 2.52 -8.07
N GLY A 55 -4.01 1.75 -8.16
CA GLY A 55 -4.14 0.39 -7.64
C GLY A 55 -5.49 -0.19 -8.05
N GLU A 56 -5.59 -1.51 -8.14
CA GLU A 56 -6.71 -2.23 -8.78
C GLU A 56 -8.06 -2.05 -8.05
N ILE A 57 -8.07 -1.43 -6.88
CA ILE A 57 -9.24 -1.34 -6.01
C ILE A 57 -9.29 0.07 -5.42
N PRO A 58 -10.27 0.92 -5.80
CA PRO A 58 -10.58 2.10 -5.00
C PRO A 58 -10.96 1.64 -3.58
N PRO A 59 -10.50 2.32 -2.49
CA PRO A 59 -10.83 1.93 -1.12
C PRO A 59 -12.32 2.01 -0.76
N ASP A 60 -13.17 2.39 -1.69
CA ASP A 60 -14.58 2.67 -1.48
C ASP A 60 -15.30 1.39 -1.01
N ASP A 61 -15.62 1.40 0.28
CA ASP A 61 -16.45 0.46 1.04
C ASP A 61 -15.84 -0.88 1.49
N ILE A 62 -14.53 -1.10 1.38
CA ILE A 62 -13.94 -2.27 2.05
C ILE A 62 -13.77 -1.98 3.55
N ALA A 63 -14.48 -2.75 4.37
CA ALA A 63 -14.28 -2.78 5.81
C ALA A 63 -12.85 -3.18 6.17
N PHE A 64 -12.23 -2.50 7.14
CA PHE A 64 -10.86 -2.76 7.56
C PHE A 64 -10.63 -4.23 7.94
N ASN A 65 -11.59 -4.83 8.66
CA ASN A 65 -11.52 -6.24 9.04
C ASN A 65 -11.41 -7.17 7.83
N LYS A 66 -12.19 -6.91 6.78
CA LYS A 66 -12.20 -7.70 5.55
C LYS A 66 -10.89 -7.56 4.78
N ALA A 67 -10.30 -6.35 4.78
CA ALA A 67 -8.99 -6.12 4.21
C ALA A 67 -7.88 -6.86 4.99
N LEU A 68 -7.98 -6.86 6.31
CA LEU A 68 -7.02 -7.53 7.20
C LEU A 68 -7.10 -9.05 7.07
N ASP A 69 -8.31 -9.64 7.00
CA ASP A 69 -8.51 -11.07 6.75
C ASP A 69 -7.83 -11.49 5.43
N ARG A 70 -8.01 -10.70 4.37
CA ARG A 70 -7.37 -10.94 3.07
C ARG A 70 -5.86 -10.86 3.16
N TYR A 71 -5.33 -9.86 3.86
CA TYR A 71 -3.89 -9.71 4.07
C TYR A 71 -3.29 -10.90 4.83
N GLU A 72 -3.98 -11.40 5.85
CA GLU A 72 -3.54 -12.58 6.61
C GLU A 72 -3.48 -13.83 5.70
N LEU A 73 -4.48 -14.01 4.84
CA LEU A 73 -4.59 -15.17 3.94
C LEU A 73 -3.61 -15.13 2.77
N GLU A 74 -3.49 -13.99 2.10
CA GLU A 74 -2.72 -13.87 0.84
C GLU A 74 -1.26 -13.50 1.09
N VAL A 75 -0.99 -12.65 2.09
CA VAL A 75 0.34 -12.07 2.31
C VAL A 75 1.04 -12.68 3.52
N SER A 76 0.39 -12.70 4.69
CA SER A 76 1.03 -13.19 5.92
C SER A 76 1.30 -14.70 5.87
N SER A 77 0.52 -15.47 5.12
CA SER A 77 0.70 -16.92 4.93
C SER A 77 2.01 -17.27 4.22
N GLN A 78 2.50 -16.41 3.33
CA GLN A 78 3.72 -16.62 2.54
C GLN A 78 5.00 -16.19 3.29
N LYS A 79 4.86 -15.57 4.47
CA LYS A 79 5.98 -15.05 5.25
C LYS A 79 6.56 -16.08 6.21
N LYS A 80 7.78 -15.81 6.67
CA LYS A 80 8.46 -16.63 7.68
C LYS A 80 7.61 -16.73 8.97
N PRO A 81 7.62 -17.87 9.68
CA PRO A 81 6.78 -18.09 10.87
C PRO A 81 6.88 -17.02 11.95
N ASN A 82 8.09 -16.51 12.21
CA ASN A 82 8.31 -15.47 13.23
C ASN A 82 7.70 -14.12 12.81
N THR A 83 7.82 -13.75 11.53
CA THR A 83 7.18 -12.55 10.97
C THR A 83 5.66 -12.70 10.99
N ARG A 84 5.15 -13.87 10.58
CA ARG A 84 3.72 -14.19 10.62
C ARG A 84 3.15 -14.09 12.03
N ALA A 85 3.82 -14.65 13.04
CA ALA A 85 3.36 -14.58 14.43
C ALA A 85 3.24 -13.14 14.93
N ARG A 86 4.23 -12.28 14.63
CA ARG A 86 4.20 -10.85 14.98
C ARG A 86 3.07 -10.10 14.26
N GLU A 87 2.83 -10.42 12.99
CA GLU A 87 1.75 -9.83 12.21
C GLU A 87 0.38 -10.22 12.77
N ILE A 88 0.19 -11.47 13.17
CA ILE A 88 -1.04 -11.93 13.84
C ILE A 88 -1.27 -11.19 15.17
N THR A 89 -0.24 -11.07 16.03
CA THR A 89 -0.36 -10.30 17.27
C THR A 89 -0.74 -8.84 17.00
N SER A 90 -0.13 -8.22 15.98
CA SER A 90 -0.43 -6.84 15.61
C SER A 90 -1.84 -6.71 15.03
N ALA A 91 -2.29 -7.69 14.25
CA ALA A 91 -3.63 -7.72 13.66
C ALA A 91 -4.73 -7.69 14.73
N VAL A 92 -4.55 -8.40 15.85
CA VAL A 92 -5.52 -8.37 16.97
C VAL A 92 -5.72 -6.95 17.50
N VAL A 93 -4.62 -6.23 17.77
CA VAL A 93 -4.68 -4.84 18.25
C VAL A 93 -5.32 -3.93 17.22
N LEU A 94 -4.96 -4.10 15.94
CA LEU A 94 -5.52 -3.30 14.85
C LEU A 94 -7.03 -3.53 14.68
N ARG A 95 -7.53 -4.77 14.83
CA ARG A 95 -8.96 -5.08 14.79
C ARG A 95 -9.73 -4.36 15.89
N GLN A 96 -9.15 -4.25 17.09
CA GLN A 96 -9.78 -3.53 18.20
C GLN A 96 -9.87 -2.03 17.89
N SER A 97 -8.76 -1.43 17.43
CA SER A 97 -8.68 0.01 17.17
C SER A 97 -9.50 0.49 15.98
N PHE A 98 -9.64 -0.32 14.93
CA PHE A 98 -10.31 0.07 13.68
C PHE A 98 -11.59 -0.73 13.42
N SER A 99 -12.21 -1.26 14.48
CA SER A 99 -13.48 -1.99 14.38
C SER A 99 -14.59 -1.08 13.83
N GLY A 100 -15.35 -1.57 12.86
CA GLY A 100 -16.46 -0.85 12.24
C GLY A 100 -16.07 0.23 11.21
N LEU A 101 -14.78 0.47 10.99
CA LEU A 101 -14.29 1.44 10.01
C LEU A 101 -14.03 0.80 8.65
N THR A 102 -14.24 1.59 7.59
CA THR A 102 -13.78 1.29 6.23
C THR A 102 -12.35 1.78 6.02
N LEU A 103 -11.66 1.22 5.02
CA LEU A 103 -10.28 1.62 4.69
C LEU A 103 -10.16 3.12 4.37
N LYS A 104 -11.21 3.73 3.80
CA LYS A 104 -11.25 5.15 3.44
C LYS A 104 -11.30 6.07 4.65
N GLU A 105 -11.89 5.62 5.75
CA GLU A 105 -12.05 6.41 6.98
C GLU A 105 -10.76 6.44 7.82
N ILE A 106 -9.85 5.49 7.60
CA ILE A 106 -8.57 5.41 8.32
C ILE A 106 -7.64 6.54 7.84
N THR A 107 -7.65 7.63 8.59
CA THR A 107 -6.84 8.82 8.33
C THR A 107 -5.62 8.87 9.27
N PRO A 108 -4.45 9.35 8.84
CA PRO A 108 -3.23 9.36 9.66
C PRO A 108 -3.35 10.04 11.03
N CYS A 109 -4.31 10.96 11.22
CA CYS A 109 -4.53 11.63 12.50
C CYS A 109 -5.11 10.71 13.59
N GLN A 110 -5.72 9.57 13.21
CA GLN A 110 -6.32 8.61 14.13
C GLN A 110 -5.30 7.60 14.69
N ARG A 111 -4.01 7.76 14.37
CA ARG A 111 -2.96 6.94 14.96
C ARG A 111 -2.94 7.17 16.48
N GLN A 112 -3.50 6.23 17.24
CA GLN A 112 -3.39 6.26 18.69
C GLN A 112 -1.91 6.25 19.10
N PRO A 113 -1.52 6.96 20.18
CA PRO A 113 -0.20 6.77 20.76
C PRO A 113 -0.02 5.28 21.06
N LYS A 114 1.18 4.76 20.81
CA LYS A 114 1.52 3.36 21.07
C LYS A 114 1.16 3.05 22.53
N THR A 115 0.07 2.34 22.76
CA THR A 115 -0.36 1.96 24.10
C THR A 115 0.70 1.01 24.63
N ASP A 116 1.48 1.49 25.58
CA ASP A 116 2.48 0.70 26.28
C ASP A 116 1.74 -0.35 27.12
N PRO A 117 2.05 -1.66 26.98
CA PRO A 117 1.31 -2.72 27.67
C PRO A 117 1.56 -2.77 29.19
N LEU A 118 2.25 -1.78 29.80
CA LEU A 118 2.53 -1.75 31.24
C LEU A 118 1.57 -0.89 32.07
N GLN A 119 0.49 -0.35 31.49
CA GLN A 119 -0.54 0.43 32.22
C GLN A 119 -1.78 -0.41 32.58
N LEU A 120 -1.56 -1.61 33.15
CA LEU A 120 -2.64 -2.34 33.83
C LEU A 120 -2.25 -2.62 35.27
N HIS A 121 -2.02 -1.60 36.10
CA HIS A 121 -2.14 -1.74 37.54
C HIS A 121 -2.55 -0.41 38.20
N ILE A 122 -3.46 -0.56 39.16
CA ILE A 122 -3.81 0.32 40.28
C ILE A 122 -4.91 1.36 40.03
N GLY A 123 -6.09 1.05 40.56
CA GLY A 123 -7.22 1.97 40.72
C GLY A 123 -8.39 1.34 41.48
N ASN A 124 -8.12 1.00 42.75
CA ASN A 124 -9.01 0.73 43.90
C ASN A 124 -10.42 0.17 43.68
#